data_AF-A0A7X7R5B7-F1
#
_entry.id   AF-A0A7X7R5B7-F1
#
_cell.length_a   1.000
_cell.length_b   1.000
_cell.length_c   1.000
_cell.angle_alpha   90.00
_cell.angle_beta   90.00
_cell.angle_gamma   90.00
#
_symmetry.space_group_name_H-M   'P 1'
#
loop_
_entity.id
_entity.type
_entity.pdbx_description
1 polymer ?
#
loop_
_entity_poly.entity_id
_entity_poly.type
_entity_poly.pdbx_seq_one_letter_code
_entity_poly.pdbx_strand_id
1 'polypeptide(L)'
;MKKVFLILAFVLILSLLTGCVSFEKIDQNFEAAGYTYSQEANDLMDAALQSLEESDVQVSVHVYTLADLLSSKIAVILEFDTSKELKEQVENNEDIQALLGKLEEKDLIRGNFLLIPIALSSTAIQDMVDTFND
;
A
#
# COMPACT_ATOMS: atom_id res chain seq x y z
N MET A 1 -36.32 14.11 20.03
CA MET A 1 -35.64 14.51 18.77
C MET A 1 -34.18 14.91 18.97
N LYS A 2 -33.84 15.82 19.90
CA LYS A 2 -32.43 16.24 20.15
C LYS A 2 -31.45 15.11 20.47
N LYS A 3 -31.88 14.06 21.20
CA LYS A 3 -31.02 12.92 21.59
C LYS A 3 -30.72 11.95 20.43
N VAL A 4 -31.62 11.82 19.45
CA VAL A 4 -31.43 10.95 18.27
C VAL A 4 -30.51 11.63 17.25
N PHE A 5 -30.62 12.95 17.12
CA PHE A 5 -29.75 13.76 16.26
C PHE A 5 -28.29 13.74 16.72
N LEU A 6 -28.06 13.69 18.04
CA LEU A 6 -26.72 13.66 18.65
C LEU A 6 -26.03 12.29 18.47
N ILE A 7 -26.80 11.19 18.51
CA ILE A 7 -26.29 9.83 18.26
C ILE A 7 -25.98 9.63 16.77
N LEU A 8 -26.82 10.14 15.87
CA LEU A 8 -26.60 10.06 14.43
C LEU A 8 -25.36 10.88 14.01
N ALA A 9 -25.17 12.06 14.59
CA ALA A 9 -23.95 12.86 14.36
C ALA A 9 -22.69 12.18 14.89
N PHE A 10 -22.78 11.46 16.03
CA PHE A 10 -21.64 10.73 16.60
C PHE A 10 -21.24 9.51 15.75
N VAL A 11 -22.21 8.77 15.21
CA VAL A 11 -21.97 7.65 14.28
C VAL A 11 -21.38 8.13 12.94
N LEU A 12 -21.81 9.30 12.44
CA LEU A 12 -21.29 9.89 11.21
C LEU A 12 -19.83 10.38 11.37
N ILE A 13 -19.45 10.87 12.56
CA ILE A 13 -18.08 11.29 12.88
C ILE A 13 -17.17 10.06 13.08
N LEU A 14 -17.70 8.95 13.61
CA LEU A 14 -16.99 7.67 13.73
C LEU A 14 -16.70 7.02 12.37
N SER A 15 -17.53 7.25 11.34
CA SER A 15 -17.25 6.80 9.97
C SER A 15 -16.24 7.67 9.20
N LEU A 16 -15.88 8.85 9.72
CA LEU A 16 -14.85 9.73 9.15
C LEU A 16 -13.46 9.46 9.76
N LEU A 17 -13.37 8.55 10.74
CA LEU A 17 -12.14 8.07 11.36
C LEU A 17 -11.51 6.87 10.62
N THR A 18 -11.96 6.57 9.40
CA THR A 18 -11.10 5.84 8.45
C THR A 18 -9.92 6.76 8.19
N GLY A 19 -8.90 6.66 9.05
CA GLY A 19 -7.75 7.53 9.04
C GLY A 19 -7.26 7.66 7.60
N CYS A 20 -7.02 8.90 7.17
CA CYS A 20 -6.09 9.10 6.08
C CYS A 20 -4.80 8.42 6.55
N VAL A 21 -4.58 7.19 6.07
CA VAL A 21 -3.31 6.51 6.29
C VAL A 21 -2.30 7.42 5.63
N SER A 22 -1.36 7.95 6.41
CA SER A 22 -0.30 8.76 5.86
C SER A 22 0.83 7.83 5.44
N PHE A 23 1.51 8.20 4.36
CA PHE A 23 2.75 7.56 3.97
C PHE A 23 3.75 7.53 5.14
N GLU A 24 3.83 8.60 5.93
CA GLU A 24 4.71 8.69 7.12
C GLU A 24 4.51 7.53 8.10
N LYS A 25 3.27 7.05 8.30
CA LYS A 25 3.02 5.91 9.19
C LYS A 25 3.51 4.60 8.57
N ILE A 26 3.35 4.43 7.26
CA ILE A 26 3.84 3.26 6.54
C ILE A 26 5.38 3.24 6.59
N ASP A 27 6.02 4.37 6.30
CA ASP A 27 7.49 4.55 6.38
C ASP A 27 8.03 4.16 7.77
N GLN A 28 7.45 4.73 8.84
CA GLN A 28 7.82 4.40 10.21
C GLN A 28 7.68 2.91 10.54
N ASN A 29 6.66 2.22 10.02
CA ASN A 29 6.51 0.79 10.25
C ASN A 29 7.65 -0.01 9.61
N PHE A 30 7.99 0.32 8.35
CA PHE A 30 9.07 -0.36 7.63
C PHE A 30 10.44 -0.09 8.27
N GLU A 31 10.72 1.15 8.67
CA GLU A 31 11.93 1.49 9.42
C GLU A 31 12.00 0.71 10.75
N ALA A 32 10.90 0.66 11.50
CA ALA A 32 10.83 -0.07 12.77
C ALA A 32 11.02 -1.60 12.59
N ALA A 33 10.59 -2.14 11.45
CA ALA A 33 10.81 -3.53 11.06
C ALA A 33 12.24 -3.79 10.51
N GLY A 34 13.08 -2.75 10.42
CA GLY A 34 14.49 -2.85 10.02
C GLY A 34 14.73 -2.74 8.52
N TYR A 35 13.72 -2.43 7.73
CA TYR A 35 13.88 -2.21 6.30
C TYR A 35 14.62 -0.90 6.04
N THR A 36 15.27 -0.81 4.87
CA THR A 36 15.93 0.39 4.39
C THR A 36 15.23 0.89 3.13
N TYR A 37 14.87 2.17 3.14
CA TYR A 37 14.35 2.86 1.96
C TYR A 37 15.42 2.92 0.86
N SER A 38 15.08 2.53 -0.37
CA SER A 38 16.02 2.47 -1.48
C SER A 38 15.65 3.46 -2.58
N GLN A 39 16.28 4.63 -2.55
CA GLN A 39 16.04 5.68 -3.55
C GLN A 39 16.40 5.20 -4.98
N GLU A 40 17.49 4.44 -5.13
CA GLU A 40 17.88 3.88 -6.43
C GLU A 40 16.82 2.90 -6.98
N ALA A 41 16.20 2.09 -6.13
CA ALA A 41 15.15 1.17 -6.55
C ALA A 41 13.84 1.90 -6.87
N ASN A 42 13.57 3.02 -6.20
CA ASN A 42 12.44 3.89 -6.55
C ASN A 42 12.62 4.48 -7.93
N ASP A 43 13.76 5.11 -8.21
CA ASP A 43 14.02 5.74 -9.50
C ASP A 43 13.90 4.73 -10.66
N LEU A 44 14.34 3.49 -10.43
CA LEU A 44 14.21 2.41 -11.40
C LEU A 44 12.76 1.94 -11.58
N MET A 45 11.99 1.86 -10.50
CA MET A 45 10.59 1.43 -10.55
C MET A 45 9.67 2.52 -11.11
N ASP A 46 9.91 3.79 -10.78
CA ASP A 46 9.24 4.95 -11.39
C ASP A 46 9.44 4.94 -12.91
N ALA A 47 10.67 4.72 -13.38
CA ALA A 47 10.95 4.62 -14.81
C ALA A 47 10.23 3.42 -15.47
N ALA A 48 10.11 2.29 -14.74
CA ALA A 48 9.38 1.12 -15.22
C ALA A 48 7.87 1.40 -15.30
N LEU A 49 7.27 2.06 -14.31
CA LEU A 49 5.85 2.41 -14.31
C LEU A 49 5.50 3.47 -15.35
N GLN A 50 6.33 4.51 -15.52
CA GLN A 50 6.15 5.48 -16.60
C GLN A 50 6.20 4.85 -18.01
N SER A 51 6.90 3.72 -18.15
CA SER A 51 6.92 2.96 -19.41
C SER A 51 5.69 2.09 -19.63
N LEU A 52 4.91 1.84 -18.57
CA LEU A 52 3.67 1.05 -18.55
C LEU A 52 2.40 1.91 -18.49
N GLU A 53 2.52 3.20 -18.15
CA GLU A 53 1.40 4.13 -18.08
C GLU A 53 0.74 4.34 -19.44
N GLU A 54 -0.46 3.79 -19.61
CA GLU A 54 -1.46 4.35 -20.52
C GLU A 54 -2.02 5.65 -19.89
N SER A 55 -1.23 6.72 -19.96
CA SER A 55 -1.60 8.14 -19.88
C SER A 55 -2.81 8.52 -19.01
N ASP A 56 -2.58 8.76 -17.70
CA ASP A 56 -3.14 9.84 -16.84
C ASP A 56 -3.05 9.54 -15.33
N VAL A 57 -2.63 8.34 -14.94
CA VAL A 57 -2.57 7.90 -13.53
C VAL A 57 -1.26 8.37 -12.92
N GLN A 58 -1.30 9.21 -11.89
CA GLN A 58 -0.09 9.62 -11.15
C GLN A 58 0.16 8.65 -10.00
N VAL A 59 1.21 7.84 -10.13
CA VAL A 59 1.62 6.89 -9.09
C VAL A 59 2.99 7.28 -8.56
N SER A 60 3.13 7.42 -7.24
CA SER A 60 4.42 7.54 -6.57
C SER A 60 4.87 6.17 -6.07
N VAL A 61 6.16 5.83 -6.23
CA VAL A 61 6.71 4.55 -5.77
C VAL A 61 7.62 4.73 -4.57
N HIS A 62 7.44 3.84 -3.60
CA HIS A 62 8.30 3.73 -2.42
C HIS A 62 8.77 2.29 -2.24
N VAL A 63 10.08 2.07 -2.32
CA VAL A 63 10.71 0.75 -2.27
C VAL A 63 11.54 0.63 -1.00
N TYR A 64 11.22 -0.41 -0.24
CA TYR A 64 11.92 -0.81 0.97
C TYR A 64 12.59 -2.15 0.74
N THR A 65 13.83 -2.27 1.18
CA THR A 65 14.60 -3.51 1.07
C THR A 65 15.06 -3.96 2.44
N LEU A 66 14.97 -5.27 2.69
CA LEU A 66 15.59 -5.92 3.83
C LEU A 66 16.39 -7.09 3.30
N ALA A 67 17.71 -6.92 3.31
CA ALA A 67 18.65 -7.99 2.97
C ALA A 67 19.16 -8.61 4.27
N ASP A 68 18.87 -9.89 4.47
CA ASP A 68 19.53 -10.73 5.47
C ASP A 68 20.23 -11.90 4.77
N LEU A 69 21.13 -12.57 5.49
CA LEU A 69 21.98 -13.67 5.01
C LEU A 69 21.22 -14.80 4.31
N LEU A 70 19.93 -14.95 4.59
CA LEU A 70 19.07 -16.04 4.10
C LEU A 70 17.93 -15.58 3.19
N SER A 71 17.64 -14.27 3.10
CA SER A 71 16.53 -13.76 2.31
C SER A 71 16.67 -12.29 1.95
N SER A 72 16.31 -11.95 0.72
CA SER A 72 16.03 -10.57 0.33
C SER A 72 14.52 -10.36 0.30
N LYS A 73 14.02 -9.40 1.06
CA LYS A 73 12.64 -8.92 1.02
C LYS A 73 12.64 -7.55 0.34
N ILE A 74 11.75 -7.36 -0.62
CA ILE A 74 11.54 -6.07 -1.28
C ILE A 74 10.05 -5.76 -1.17
N ALA A 75 9.72 -4.65 -0.51
CA ALA A 75 8.36 -4.12 -0.45
C ALA A 75 8.29 -2.91 -1.37
N VAL A 76 7.46 -2.99 -2.40
CA VAL A 76 7.17 -1.86 -3.28
C VAL A 76 5.78 -1.35 -2.89
N ILE A 77 5.68 -0.08 -2.52
CA ILE A 77 4.42 0.59 -2.20
C ILE A 77 4.12 1.56 -3.32
N LEU A 78 2.95 1.39 -3.92
CA LEU A 78 2.39 2.31 -4.89
C LEU A 78 1.42 3.24 -4.18
N GLU A 79 1.66 4.55 -4.29
CA GLU A 79 0.80 5.59 -3.76
C GLU A 79 0.05 6.28 -4.92
N PHE A 80 -1.27 6.19 -4.88
CA PHE A 80 -2.17 6.86 -5.83
C PHE A 80 -2.64 8.19 -5.25
N ASP A 81 -3.07 9.14 -6.09
CA ASP A 81 -3.58 10.43 -5.59
C ASP A 81 -4.82 10.23 -4.69
N THR A 82 -5.66 9.25 -5.03
CA THR A 82 -6.83 8.91 -4.23
C THR A 82 -7.09 7.41 -4.13
N SER A 83 -7.80 6.99 -3.08
CA SER A 83 -8.29 5.61 -2.94
C SER A 83 -9.29 5.22 -4.04
N LYS A 84 -9.98 6.21 -4.64
CA LYS A 84 -10.88 6.00 -5.78
C LYS A 84 -10.08 5.58 -7.02
N GLU A 85 -8.98 6.26 -7.29
CA GLU A 85 -8.09 5.96 -8.41
C GLU A 85 -7.46 4.57 -8.27
N LEU A 86 -6.93 4.24 -7.07
CA LEU A 86 -6.45 2.89 -6.79
C LEU A 86 -7.55 1.84 -7.07
N LYS A 87 -8.77 2.08 -6.59
CA LYS A 87 -9.88 1.15 -6.82
C LYS A 87 -10.19 0.96 -8.31
N GLU A 88 -10.16 2.04 -9.09
CA GLU A 88 -10.33 1.97 -10.54
C GLU A 88 -9.21 1.16 -11.21
N GLN A 89 -7.96 1.30 -10.74
CA GLN A 89 -6.85 0.48 -11.24
C GLN A 89 -7.00 -1.00 -10.88
N VAL A 90 -7.42 -1.30 -9.65
CA VAL A 90 -7.74 -2.68 -9.23
C VAL A 90 -8.87 -3.29 -10.08
N GLU A 91 -9.90 -2.52 -10.43
CA GLU A 91 -11.01 -3.02 -11.23
C GLU A 91 -10.68 -3.21 -12.73
N ASN A 92 -9.73 -2.43 -13.26
CA ASN A 92 -9.48 -2.36 -14.70
C ASN A 92 -8.11 -2.92 -15.15
N ASN A 93 -7.19 -3.23 -14.22
CA ASN A 93 -5.86 -3.74 -14.53
C ASN A 93 -5.73 -5.23 -14.17
N GLU A 94 -5.61 -6.09 -15.20
CA GLU A 94 -5.53 -7.54 -15.02
C GLU A 94 -4.30 -7.99 -14.22
N ASP A 95 -3.17 -7.28 -14.32
CA ASP A 95 -1.94 -7.61 -13.58
C ASP A 95 -2.09 -7.31 -12.08
N ILE A 96 -2.72 -6.18 -11.73
CA ILE A 96 -3.05 -5.84 -10.35
C ILE A 96 -4.04 -6.87 -9.78
N GLN A 97 -5.07 -7.25 -10.54
CA GLN A 97 -6.01 -8.31 -10.12
C GLN A 97 -5.32 -9.66 -9.93
N ALA A 98 -4.39 -10.02 -10.81
CA ALA A 98 -3.65 -11.26 -10.69
C ALA A 98 -2.73 -11.28 -9.45
N LEU A 99 -2.17 -10.13 -9.08
CA LEU A 99 -1.41 -9.97 -7.85
C LEU A 99 -2.31 -10.11 -6.61
N LEU A 100 -3.42 -9.39 -6.59
CA LEU A 100 -4.42 -9.42 -5.51
C LEU A 100 -5.20 -10.73 -5.44
N GLY A 101 -5.19 -11.57 -6.47
CA GLY A 101 -5.82 -12.89 -6.43
C GLY A 101 -5.02 -13.94 -5.64
N LYS A 102 -3.72 -13.69 -5.43
CA LYS A 102 -2.81 -14.61 -4.72
C LYS A 102 -2.71 -14.34 -3.21
N LEU A 103 -3.15 -13.16 -2.78
CA LEU A 103 -3.08 -12.64 -1.41
C LEU A 103 -4.44 -12.01 -1.09
N GLU A 104 -4.90 -11.92 0.16
CA GLU A 104 -6.22 -11.30 0.39
C GLU A 104 -6.13 -9.79 0.08
N GLU A 105 -6.99 -9.29 -0.83
CA GLU A 105 -6.99 -7.90 -1.33
C GLU A 105 -6.93 -6.85 -0.20
N LYS A 106 -7.69 -7.08 0.88
CA LYS A 106 -7.76 -6.20 2.06
C LYS A 106 -6.43 -6.06 2.80
N ASP A 107 -5.50 -6.98 2.61
CA ASP A 107 -4.23 -6.99 3.32
C ASP A 107 -3.13 -6.27 2.53
N LEU A 108 -3.34 -6.04 1.23
CA LEU A 108 -2.40 -5.33 0.35
C LEU A 108 -2.80 -3.88 0.08
N ILE A 109 -4.04 -3.51 0.37
CA ILE A 109 -4.56 -2.16 0.14
C ILE A 109 -4.81 -1.47 1.48
N ARG A 110 -4.20 -0.30 1.65
CA ARG A 110 -4.37 0.54 2.84
C ARG A 110 -4.57 1.99 2.40
N GLY A 111 -5.80 2.48 2.40
CA GLY A 111 -6.10 3.84 1.92
C GLY A 111 -5.92 3.97 0.40
N ASN A 112 -5.04 4.86 -0.03
CA ASN A 112 -4.59 5.06 -1.41
C ASN A 112 -3.27 4.33 -1.73
N PHE A 113 -2.82 3.43 -0.84
CA PHE A 113 -1.57 2.68 -0.99
C PHE A 113 -1.84 1.22 -1.35
N LEU A 114 -1.04 0.69 -2.27
CA LEU A 114 -0.99 -0.72 -2.65
C LEU A 114 0.41 -1.30 -2.39
N LEU A 115 0.50 -2.38 -1.63
CA LEU A 115 1.72 -3.14 -1.41
C LEU A 115 1.91 -4.23 -2.47
N ILE A 116 3.11 -4.28 -3.06
CA ILE A 116 3.62 -5.38 -3.88
C ILE A 116 4.78 -6.03 -3.11
N PRO A 117 4.52 -7.14 -2.37
CA PRO A 117 5.54 -7.82 -1.59
C PRO A 117 6.32 -8.82 -2.48
N ILE A 118 7.64 -8.66 -2.55
CA ILE A 118 8.53 -9.54 -3.32
C ILE A 118 9.48 -10.26 -2.35
N ALA A 119 9.28 -11.57 -2.20
CA ALA A 119 10.15 -12.44 -1.41
C ALA A 119 10.06 -13.90 -1.88
N LEU A 120 11.02 -14.72 -1.44
CA LEU A 120 11.12 -16.15 -1.81
C LEU A 120 10.22 -17.09 -0.98
N SER A 121 9.63 -16.61 0.12
CA SER A 121 8.80 -17.42 1.02
C SER A 121 7.50 -16.71 1.41
N SER A 122 6.43 -17.48 1.61
CA SER A 122 5.14 -16.95 2.04
C SER A 122 5.20 -16.29 3.42
N THR A 123 6.05 -16.76 4.32
CA THR A 123 6.28 -16.12 5.62
C THR A 123 6.87 -14.72 5.45
N ALA A 124 7.88 -14.57 4.59
CA ALA A 124 8.46 -13.26 4.33
C ALA A 124 7.47 -12.30 3.64
N ILE A 125 6.56 -12.83 2.81
CA ILE A 125 5.44 -12.06 2.26
C ILE A 125 4.50 -11.60 3.37
N GLN A 126 4.10 -12.50 4.27
CA GLN A 126 3.21 -12.16 5.37
C GLN A 126 3.85 -11.12 6.32
N ASP A 127 5.13 -11.23 6.63
CA ASP A 127 5.83 -10.23 7.45
C ASP A 127 5.75 -8.82 6.83
N MET A 128 5.86 -8.71 5.50
CA MET A 128 5.74 -7.41 4.80
C MET A 128 4.30 -6.89 4.84
N VAL A 129 3.33 -7.78 4.68
CA VAL A 129 1.90 -7.46 4.79
C VAL A 129 1.57 -6.95 6.19
N ASP A 130 2.06 -7.62 7.24
CA ASP A 130 1.83 -7.23 8.62
C ASP A 130 2.49 -5.86 8.90
N THR A 131 3.75 -5.69 8.49
CA THR A 131 4.48 -4.41 8.61
C THR A 131 3.73 -3.27 7.93
N PHE A 132 3.17 -3.50 6.74
CA PHE A 132 2.41 -2.50 6.01
C PHE A 132 1.10 -2.10 6.70
N ASN A 133 0.50 -2.99 7.50
CA ASN A 133 -0.81 -2.78 8.13
C ASN A 133 -0.76 -2.34 9.62
N ASP A 134 0.43 -2.34 10.24
CA ASP A 134 0.67 -1.86 11.62
C ASP A 134 0.39 -0.34 11.82
#